data_AF-A0A7M7HPN0-F1
#
_entry.id   AF-A0A7M7HPN0-F1
#
_cell.length_a   1.000
_cell.length_b   1.000
_cell.length_c   1.000
_cell.angle_alpha   90.00
_cell.angle_beta   90.00
_cell.angle_gamma   90.00
#
_symmetry.space_group_name_H-M   'P 1'
#
loop_
_entity.id
_entity.type
_entity.pdbx_description
1 polymer ?
#
loop_
_entity_poly.entity_id
_entity_poly.type
_entity_poly.pdbx_seq_one_letter_code
_entity_poly.pdbx_strand_id
1 'polypeptide(L)'
;MSTSLVRKGLELFADESVAELGGAVSHRKKKGPSSVKREDMMEKINTNKKGVKKQLNKIRHREIKKPTAKEGKIKSSIDAYKKCQPSDCTEENVQLLLGLSRSNPETSGFYTQILKHSRGKLAKDQEEEEEQTEQEGGFTEEDFALFDKDYVPKKKNAAL
;
A
#
# COMPACT_ATOMS: atom_id res chain seq x y z
N MET A 1 11.46 1.09 5.52
CA MET A 1 10.24 0.54 4.89
C MET A 1 10.23 0.89 3.42
N SER A 2 9.94 -0.05 2.53
CA SER A 2 9.95 0.19 1.07
C SER A 2 8.65 0.85 0.60
N THR A 3 8.77 1.87 -0.25
CA THR A 3 7.61 2.58 -0.82
C THR A 3 6.73 1.69 -1.70
N SER A 4 7.29 0.61 -2.26
CA SER A 4 6.56 -0.41 -3.01
C SER A 4 5.60 -1.21 -2.13
N LEU A 5 5.95 -1.48 -0.86
CA LEU A 5 5.10 -2.22 0.07
C LEU A 5 3.92 -1.37 0.52
N VAL A 6 4.15 -0.10 0.82
CA VAL A 6 3.09 0.87 1.16
C VAL A 6 2.13 1.04 -0.02
N ARG A 7 2.66 1.11 -1.25
CA ARG A 7 1.84 1.26 -2.46
C ARG A 7 0.95 0.04 -2.73
N LYS A 8 1.51 -1.18 -2.61
CA LYS A 8 0.72 -2.42 -2.72
C LYS A 8 -0.32 -2.55 -1.61
N GLY A 9 0.03 -2.15 -0.38
CA GLY A 9 -0.91 -2.15 0.74
C GLY A 9 -2.11 -1.23 0.46
N LEU A 10 -1.88 -0.04 -0.10
CA LEU A 10 -2.94 0.89 -0.47
C LEU A 10 -3.76 0.43 -1.68
N GLU A 11 -3.17 -0.30 -2.64
CA GLU A 11 -3.88 -0.86 -3.80
C GLU A 11 -4.95 -1.89 -3.37
N LEU A 12 -4.66 -2.73 -2.38
CA LEU A 12 -5.60 -3.74 -1.87
C LEU A 12 -6.87 -3.14 -1.24
N PHE A 13 -6.77 -1.94 -0.67
CA PHE A 13 -7.91 -1.21 -0.10
C PHE A 13 -8.61 -0.28 -1.12
N ALA A 14 -8.00 -0.06 -2.30
CA ALA A 14 -8.60 0.76 -3.33
C ALA A 14 -9.80 0.02 -3.97
N ASP A 15 -9.63 -1.25 -4.33
CA ASP A 15 -10.64 -2.00 -5.10
C ASP A 15 -12.01 -2.12 -4.39
N GLU A 16 -12.05 -2.07 -3.06
CA GLU A 16 -13.29 -2.13 -2.27
C GLU A 16 -13.96 -0.75 -2.08
N SER A 17 -13.21 0.35 -2.22
CA SER A 17 -13.70 1.72 -2.02
C SER A 17 -14.10 2.46 -3.32
N VAL A 18 -13.57 2.05 -4.47
CA VAL A 18 -13.97 2.64 -5.78
C VAL A 18 -15.28 2.07 -6.34
N ALA A 19 -15.78 0.94 -5.80
CA ALA A 19 -17.06 0.37 -6.22
C ALA A 19 -18.27 1.23 -5.79
N GLU A 20 -18.15 2.04 -4.73
CA GLU A 20 -19.24 2.90 -4.25
C GLU A 20 -19.18 4.36 -4.73
N LEU A 21 -18.03 4.84 -5.24
CA LEU A 21 -17.89 6.22 -5.71
C LEU A 21 -17.29 6.22 -7.11
N GLY A 22 -18.16 6.24 -8.12
CA GLY A 22 -17.84 6.24 -9.55
C GLY A 22 -16.93 7.38 -10.01
N GLY A 23 -15.62 7.25 -9.77
CA GLY A 23 -14.61 8.23 -10.10
C GLY A 23 -13.43 7.62 -10.85
N ALA A 24 -13.42 7.77 -12.17
CA ALA A 24 -12.28 7.44 -13.03
C ALA A 24 -11.03 8.22 -12.60
N VAL A 25 -10.00 7.53 -12.12
CA VAL A 25 -8.71 8.15 -11.76
C VAL A 25 -7.92 8.45 -13.04
N SER A 26 -8.06 9.68 -13.52
CA SER A 26 -7.30 10.25 -14.63
C SER A 26 -5.79 10.23 -14.35
N HIS A 27 -5.02 9.51 -15.17
CA HIS A 27 -3.57 9.62 -15.25
C HIS A 27 -3.13 10.99 -15.77
N ARG A 28 -3.04 11.99 -14.89
CA ARG A 28 -2.36 13.26 -15.21
C ARG A 28 -0.84 13.04 -15.24
N LYS A 29 -0.30 12.96 -16.45
CA LYS A 29 1.15 13.06 -16.71
C LYS A 29 1.66 14.41 -16.20
N LYS A 30 2.50 14.40 -15.15
CA LYS A 30 3.23 15.57 -14.67
C LYS A 30 4.15 16.07 -15.78
N LYS A 31 3.88 17.25 -16.33
CA LYS A 31 4.82 17.98 -17.20
C LYS A 31 5.98 18.44 -16.31
N GLY A 32 7.21 18.07 -16.68
CA GLY A 32 8.43 18.53 -16.02
C GLY A 32 8.64 20.05 -16.16
N PRO A 33 9.63 20.63 -15.46
CA PRO A 33 9.85 22.06 -15.46
C PRO A 33 10.55 22.47 -16.76
N SER A 34 9.77 22.85 -17.77
CA SER A 34 10.29 23.61 -18.91
C SER A 34 9.19 24.49 -19.49
N SER A 35 8.98 25.65 -18.88
CA SER A 35 8.19 26.70 -19.51
C SER A 35 8.91 28.04 -19.37
N VAL A 36 10.18 28.10 -19.79
CA VAL A 36 10.69 29.38 -20.30
C VAL A 36 10.05 29.55 -21.67
N LYS A 37 9.21 30.58 -21.81
CA LYS A 37 8.46 30.81 -23.03
C LYS A 37 9.43 31.16 -24.15
N ARG A 38 9.08 30.77 -25.37
CA ARG A 38 9.93 31.02 -26.54
C ARG A 38 10.08 32.53 -26.80
N GLU A 39 9.08 33.32 -26.42
CA GLU A 39 9.12 34.79 -26.43
C GLU A 39 10.30 35.34 -25.62
N ASP A 40 10.42 34.94 -24.34
CA ASP A 40 11.49 35.40 -23.42
C ASP A 40 12.91 35.04 -23.91
N MET A 41 13.04 33.96 -24.69
CA MET A 41 14.34 33.57 -25.27
C MET A 41 14.71 34.38 -26.53
N MET A 42 13.72 34.87 -27.28
CA MET A 42 13.94 35.65 -28.50
C MET A 42 14.36 37.08 -28.18
N GLU A 43 13.94 37.64 -27.05
CA GLU A 43 14.41 38.96 -26.56
C GLU A 43 15.92 38.99 -26.27
N LYS A 44 16.50 37.84 -25.89
CA LYS A 44 17.93 37.70 -25.60
C LYS A 44 18.80 37.52 -26.86
N ILE A 45 18.19 37.51 -28.05
CA ILE A 45 18.88 37.29 -29.33
C ILE A 45 18.92 38.60 -30.13
N ASN A 46 20.12 39.15 -30.32
CA ASN A 46 20.33 40.32 -31.18
C ASN A 46 20.14 39.92 -32.66
N THR A 47 19.23 40.60 -33.36
CA THR A 47 18.61 40.14 -34.60
C THR A 47 19.53 40.27 -35.81
N ASN A 48 20.18 39.16 -36.17
CA ASN A 48 20.69 38.97 -37.53
C ASN A 48 20.21 37.60 -38.04
N LYS A 49 19.43 37.61 -39.13
CA LYS A 49 18.51 36.51 -39.52
C LYS A 49 19.18 35.16 -39.80
N LYS A 50 20.52 35.10 -39.89
CA LYS A 50 21.30 33.87 -40.04
C LYS A 50 21.94 33.49 -38.70
N GLY A 51 21.45 32.43 -38.06
CA GLY A 51 22.06 31.85 -36.85
C GLY A 51 21.21 31.87 -35.57
N VAL A 52 20.01 32.45 -35.62
CA VAL A 52 19.05 32.51 -34.49
C VAL A 52 18.79 31.13 -33.88
N LYS A 53 18.61 30.08 -34.71
CA LYS A 53 18.41 28.70 -34.23
C LYS A 53 19.62 28.17 -33.41
N LYS A 54 20.85 28.53 -33.81
CA LYS A 54 22.07 28.14 -33.06
C LYS A 54 22.17 28.91 -31.74
N GLN A 55 21.80 30.19 -31.73
CA GLN A 55 21.79 31.02 -30.52
C GLN A 55 20.70 30.57 -29.54
N LEU A 56 19.50 30.25 -30.03
CA LEU A 56 18.40 29.71 -29.24
C LEU A 56 18.79 28.38 -28.57
N ASN A 57 19.41 27.48 -29.32
CA ASN A 57 19.94 26.24 -28.77
C ASN A 57 21.04 26.50 -27.72
N LYS A 58 21.90 27.49 -27.92
CA LYS A 58 22.95 27.85 -26.95
C LYS A 58 22.38 28.40 -25.64
N ILE A 59 21.29 29.18 -25.69
CA ILE A 59 20.58 29.69 -24.50
C ILE A 59 19.93 28.52 -23.76
N ARG A 60 19.18 27.66 -24.49
CA ARG A 60 18.56 26.46 -23.92
C ARG A 60 19.58 25.55 -23.24
N HIS A 61 20.75 25.36 -23.84
CA HIS A 61 21.82 24.55 -23.25
C HIS A 61 22.58 25.23 -22.11
N ARG A 62 22.58 26.57 -22.01
CA ARG A 62 23.17 27.29 -20.86
C ARG A 62 22.30 27.15 -19.61
N GLU A 63 20.99 27.23 -19.75
CA GLU A 63 20.05 27.08 -18.63
C GLU A 63 20.00 25.64 -18.08
N ILE A 64 20.33 24.64 -18.90
CA ILE A 64 20.36 23.21 -18.50
C ILE A 64 21.69 22.80 -17.83
N LYS A 65 22.77 23.58 -18.03
CA LYS A 65 24.08 23.26 -17.42
C LYS A 65 24.06 23.61 -15.94
N LYS A 66 23.87 22.58 -15.10
CA LYS A 66 24.21 22.64 -13.68
C LYS A 66 25.68 23.05 -13.54
N PRO A 67 26.04 23.93 -12.59
CA PRO A 67 27.40 24.40 -12.43
C PRO A 67 28.34 23.22 -12.19
N THR A 68 29.36 23.09 -13.05
CA THR A 68 30.48 22.17 -12.86
C THR A 68 31.19 22.50 -11.55
N ALA A 69 31.54 21.46 -10.78
CA ALA A 69 32.01 21.48 -9.39
C ALA A 69 33.30 22.28 -9.08
N LYS A 70 33.81 23.09 -10.01
CA LYS A 70 35.09 23.83 -9.87
C LYS A 70 34.96 25.30 -9.52
N GLU A 71 33.76 25.87 -9.46
CA GLU A 71 33.52 27.19 -8.85
C GLU A 71 32.79 27.01 -7.51
N GLY A 72 33.47 26.31 -6.60
CA GLY A 72 33.02 26.15 -5.22
C GLY A 72 33.17 27.46 -4.47
N LYS A 73 32.13 28.30 -4.46
CA LYS A 73 32.00 29.32 -3.41
C LYS A 73 32.13 28.59 -2.07
N ILE A 74 33.16 28.90 -1.29
CA ILE A 74 33.39 28.33 0.03
C ILE A 74 32.17 28.74 0.86
N LYS A 75 31.22 27.82 1.01
CA LYS A 75 30.07 28.02 1.90
C LYS A 75 30.61 27.85 3.32
N SER A 76 30.27 28.78 4.20
CA SER A 76 30.56 28.63 5.62
C SER A 76 30.01 27.29 6.11
N SER A 77 30.75 26.61 6.99
CA SER A 77 30.30 25.36 7.63
C SER A 77 28.94 25.52 8.31
N ILE A 78 28.65 26.72 8.82
CA ILE A 78 27.37 27.11 9.42
C ILE A 78 26.23 27.11 8.38
N ASP A 79 26.49 27.60 7.17
CA ASP A 79 25.49 27.62 6.09
C ASP A 79 25.23 26.24 5.50
N ALA A 80 26.25 25.36 5.50
CA ALA A 80 26.06 23.96 5.14
C ALA A 80 25.21 23.25 6.20
N TYR A 81 25.50 23.48 7.48
CA TYR A 81 24.74 22.93 8.60
C TYR A 81 23.27 23.34 8.56
N LYS A 82 22.98 24.63 8.38
CA LYS A 82 21.59 25.15 8.30
C LYS A 82 20.79 24.57 7.13
N LYS A 83 21.44 24.16 6.05
CA LYS A 83 20.78 23.56 4.87
C LYS A 83 20.54 22.06 5.02
N CYS A 84 21.36 21.40 5.82
CA CYS A 84 21.25 19.98 6.12
C CYS A 84 20.36 19.70 7.34
N GLN A 85 19.99 20.74 8.09
CA GLN A 85 19.00 20.64 9.15
C GLN A 85 17.66 20.17 8.57
N PRO A 86 17.05 19.10 9.11
CA PRO A 86 15.68 18.75 8.77
C PRO A 86 14.76 19.91 9.16
N SER A 87 13.68 20.10 8.42
CA SER A 87 12.65 21.07 8.80
C SER A 87 12.12 20.74 10.19
N ASP A 88 11.96 21.77 11.02
CA ASP A 88 11.31 21.61 12.31
C ASP A 88 9.82 21.31 12.07
N CYS A 89 9.44 20.05 12.30
CA CYS A 89 8.06 19.57 12.18
C CYS A 89 7.35 19.52 13.55
N THR A 90 7.87 20.21 14.58
CA THR A 90 7.32 20.11 15.94
C THR A 90 5.87 20.60 16.01
N GLU A 91 5.55 21.71 15.35
CA GLU A 91 4.18 22.25 15.33
C GLU A 91 3.20 21.32 14.60
N GLU A 92 3.61 20.78 13.44
CA GLU A 92 2.82 19.81 12.67
C GLU A 92 2.55 18.55 13.48
N ASN A 93 3.56 18.04 14.21
CA ASN A 93 3.42 16.88 15.08
C ASN A 93 2.47 17.15 16.25
N VAL A 94 2.54 18.34 16.87
CA VAL A 94 1.63 18.74 17.95
C VAL A 94 0.19 18.82 17.44
N GLN A 95 -0.04 19.42 16.26
CA GLN A 95 -1.36 19.49 15.64
C GLN A 95 -1.91 18.08 15.32
N LEU A 96 -1.05 17.18 14.81
CA LEU A 96 -1.42 15.78 14.57
C LEU A 96 -1.82 15.07 15.87
N LEU A 97 -1.02 15.20 16.93
CA LEU A 97 -1.32 14.57 18.22
C LEU A 97 -2.63 15.09 18.82
N LEU A 98 -2.89 16.40 18.74
CA LEU A 98 -4.15 17.00 19.17
C LEU A 98 -5.34 16.57 18.30
N GLY A 99 -5.13 16.36 17.01
CA GLY A 99 -6.15 15.82 16.11
C GLY A 99 -6.50 14.38 16.46
N LEU A 100 -5.48 13.55 16.68
CA LEU A 100 -5.64 12.14 17.07
C LEU A 100 -6.31 11.99 18.44
N SER A 101 -5.99 12.85 19.41
CA SER A 101 -6.63 12.81 20.74
C SER A 101 -8.11 13.18 20.70
N ARG A 102 -8.55 13.92 19.67
CA ARG A 102 -9.95 14.34 19.49
C ARG A 102 -10.76 13.33 18.69
N SER A 103 -10.11 12.59 17.79
CA SER A 103 -10.73 11.47 17.09
C SER A 103 -10.72 10.24 18.00
N ASN A 104 -11.84 9.89 18.63
CA ASN A 104 -11.97 8.61 19.32
C ASN A 104 -11.88 7.48 18.28
N PRO A 105 -10.80 6.67 18.26
CA PRO A 105 -10.67 5.58 17.29
C PRO A 105 -11.76 4.52 17.48
N GLU A 106 -12.18 4.31 18.73
CA GLU A 106 -13.25 3.41 19.18
C GLU A 106 -14.61 3.66 18.45
N THR A 107 -14.88 4.90 18.03
CA THR A 107 -16.17 5.27 17.42
C THR A 107 -16.20 5.03 15.91
N SER A 108 -15.04 4.82 15.27
CA SER A 108 -14.99 4.63 13.82
C SER A 108 -15.13 3.14 13.47
N GLY A 109 -16.06 2.81 12.57
CA GLY A 109 -16.22 1.42 12.09
C GLY A 109 -14.93 0.82 11.53
N PHE A 110 -14.06 1.65 10.96
CA PHE A 110 -12.73 1.28 10.47
C PHE A 110 -11.80 0.70 11.55
N TYR A 111 -11.84 1.21 12.78
CA TYR A 111 -11.02 0.68 13.87
C TYR A 111 -11.36 -0.79 14.16
N THR A 112 -12.65 -1.11 14.20
CA THR A 112 -13.11 -2.51 14.38
C THR A 112 -12.71 -3.40 13.21
N GLN A 113 -12.68 -2.87 11.99
CA GLN A 113 -12.27 -3.60 10.79
C GLN A 113 -10.77 -3.89 10.78
N ILE A 114 -9.94 -2.92 11.20
CA ILE A 114 -8.49 -3.10 11.39
C ILE A 114 -8.23 -4.16 12.46
N LEU A 115 -8.90 -4.07 13.62
CA LEU A 115 -8.76 -5.06 14.69
C LEU A 115 -9.11 -6.46 14.21
N LYS A 116 -10.25 -6.63 13.52
CA LYS A 116 -10.68 -7.91 12.93
C LYS A 116 -9.64 -8.47 11.95
N HIS A 117 -9.09 -7.65 11.06
CA HIS A 117 -8.08 -8.08 10.10
C HIS A 117 -6.72 -8.39 10.74
N SER A 118 -6.41 -7.81 11.90
CA SER A 118 -5.18 -8.09 12.63
C SER A 118 -5.26 -9.31 13.55
N ARG A 119 -6.47 -9.72 13.96
CA ARG A 119 -6.71 -10.83 14.88
C ARG A 119 -6.34 -12.18 14.24
N GLY A 120 -5.73 -13.08 15.00
CA GLY A 120 -5.42 -14.46 14.56
C GLY A 120 -4.21 -14.60 13.63
N LYS A 121 -3.41 -13.54 13.44
CA LYS A 121 -2.17 -13.61 12.63
C LYS A 121 -0.99 -14.18 13.40
N LEU A 122 -1.02 -14.10 14.72
CA LEU A 122 -0.04 -14.73 15.58
C LEU A 122 -0.57 -16.10 16.01
N ALA A 123 0.30 -17.11 16.05
CA ALA A 123 -0.05 -18.46 16.49
C ALA A 123 -0.64 -18.47 17.92
N LYS A 124 -0.29 -17.49 18.75
CA LYS A 124 -0.81 -17.33 20.12
C LYS A 124 -2.26 -16.81 20.18
N ASP A 125 -2.74 -16.23 19.08
CA ASP A 125 -4.08 -15.66 18.98
C ASP A 125 -5.05 -16.60 18.24
N GLN A 126 -4.56 -17.71 17.71
CA GLN A 126 -5.40 -18.78 17.16
C GLN A 126 -5.97 -19.56 18.34
N GLU A 127 -7.30 -19.70 18.36
CA GLU A 127 -7.98 -20.58 19.28
C GLU A 127 -7.52 -22.01 18.97
N GLU A 128 -7.07 -22.75 19.99
CA GLU A 128 -6.69 -24.15 19.84
C GLU A 128 -7.95 -24.90 19.39
N GLU A 129 -7.91 -25.49 18.20
CA GLU A 129 -9.00 -26.34 17.72
C GLU A 129 -9.15 -27.48 18.73
N GLU A 130 -10.31 -27.55 19.40
CA GLU A 130 -10.63 -28.67 20.27
C GLU A 130 -10.52 -29.94 19.41
N GLU A 131 -9.60 -30.83 19.80
CA GLU A 131 -9.42 -32.13 19.16
C GLU A 131 -10.77 -32.83 19.15
N GLN A 132 -11.43 -32.84 17.99
CA GLN A 132 -12.62 -33.63 17.80
C GLN A 132 -12.18 -35.08 17.97
N THR A 133 -12.50 -35.66 19.11
CA THR A 133 -12.31 -37.09 19.34
C THR A 133 -12.98 -37.81 18.17
N GLU A 134 -12.17 -38.41 17.30
CA GLU A 134 -12.66 -39.22 16.20
C GLU A 134 -13.65 -40.21 16.81
N GLN A 135 -14.92 -40.10 16.41
CA GLN A 135 -15.89 -41.12 16.78
C GLN A 135 -15.34 -42.43 16.22
N GLU A 136 -14.97 -43.36 17.10
CA GLU A 136 -14.50 -44.68 16.73
C GLU A 136 -15.60 -45.34 15.87
N GLY A 137 -15.47 -45.21 14.55
CA GLY A 137 -16.34 -45.83 13.55
C GLY A 137 -16.06 -47.34 13.43
N GLY A 138 -15.89 -48.01 14.58
CA GLY A 138 -15.74 -49.44 14.69
C GLY A 138 -17.10 -50.10 14.92
N PHE A 139 -17.32 -51.27 14.30
CA PHE A 139 -18.46 -52.12 14.62
C PHE A 139 -18.47 -52.43 16.11
N THR A 140 -19.59 -52.18 16.77
CA THR A 140 -19.79 -52.53 18.18
C THR A 140 -20.20 -53.99 18.31
N GLU A 141 -20.05 -54.57 19.50
CA GLU A 141 -20.49 -55.94 19.80
C GLU A 141 -22.00 -56.13 19.51
N GLU A 142 -22.79 -55.06 19.63
CA GLU A 142 -24.22 -55.06 19.30
C GLU A 142 -24.47 -55.25 17.81
N ASP A 143 -23.62 -54.67 16.95
CA ASP A 143 -23.69 -54.82 15.50
C ASP A 143 -23.38 -56.27 15.07
N PHE A 144 -22.45 -56.95 15.76
CA PHE A 144 -22.18 -58.37 15.55
C PHE A 144 -23.37 -59.25 15.96
N ALA A 145 -24.05 -58.93 17.07
CA ALA A 145 -25.23 -59.66 17.51
C ALA A 145 -26.42 -59.52 16.54
N LEU A 146 -26.53 -58.39 15.83
CA LEU A 146 -27.49 -58.18 14.75
C LEU A 146 -27.11 -59.01 13.52
N PHE A 147 -25.83 -58.99 13.14
CA PHE A 147 -25.33 -59.77 12.00
C PHE A 147 -25.58 -61.27 12.16
N ASP A 148 -25.33 -61.84 13.35
CA ASP A 148 -25.56 -63.27 13.61
C ASP A 148 -27.02 -63.69 13.42
N LYS A 149 -27.97 -62.82 13.80
CA LYS A 149 -29.40 -63.08 13.63
C LYS A 149 -29.83 -63.11 12.17
N ASP A 150 -29.21 -62.28 11.35
CA ASP A 150 -29.50 -62.19 9.91
C ASP A 150 -28.72 -63.22 9.08
N TYR A 151 -27.55 -63.65 9.55
CA TYR A 151 -26.70 -64.61 8.86
C TYR A 151 -27.26 -66.04 8.89
N VAL A 152 -27.99 -66.43 9.96
CA VAL A 152 -28.63 -67.74 10.00
C VAL A 152 -29.87 -67.74 9.08
N PRO A 153 -29.87 -68.53 7.99
CA PRO A 153 -30.99 -68.55 7.07
C PRO A 153 -32.25 -69.02 7.80
N LYS A 154 -33.26 -68.15 7.85
CA LYS A 154 -34.56 -68.44 8.47
C LYS A 154 -35.13 -69.71 7.82
N LYS A 155 -35.11 -70.83 8.56
CA LYS A 155 -35.76 -72.06 8.13
C LYS A 155 -37.24 -71.72 7.94
N LYS A 156 -37.69 -71.72 6.68
CA LYS A 156 -39.10 -71.59 6.35
C LYS A 156 -39.79 -72.81 6.98
N ASN A 157 -40.59 -72.58 8.02
CA ASN A 157 -41.44 -73.62 8.58
C ASN A 157 -42.40 -74.05 7.46
N ALA A 158 -42.18 -75.26 6.93
CA ALA A 158 -43.14 -75.94 6.08
C ALA A 158 -44.33 -76.31 6.97
N ALA A 159 -45.44 -75.58 6.82
CA ALA A 159 -46.71 -75.94 7.42
C ALA A 159 -47.23 -77.22 6.74
N LEU A 160 -47.46 -78.26 7.56
CA LEU A 160 -48.27 -79.43 7.26
C LEU A 160 -49.73 -79.13 7.59
#